data_AF-A0A920E898-F1
#
_entry.id   AF-A0A920E898-F1
#
_cell.length_a   1.000
_cell.length_b   1.000
_cell.length_c   1.000
_cell.angle_alpha   90.00
_cell.angle_beta   90.00
_cell.angle_gamma   90.00
#
_symmetry.space_group_name_H-M   'P 1'
#
loop_
_entity.id
_entity.type
_entity.pdbx_description
1 polymer ?
#
loop_
_entity_poly.entity_id
_entity_poly.type
_entity_poly.pdbx_seq_one_letter_code
_entity_poly.pdbx_strand_id
1 'polypeptide(L)'
;MIFLDNKKIRLQREINHLNETVNGGIVFITGGIQPGTAINVRRMRYNVLTPTTSMAYHFSQNGVQSAACETMIDDYRKYLLKLPA
;
A
#
# COMPACT_ATOMS: atom_id res chain seq x y z
N MET A 1 -17.39 10.39 -25.80
CA MET A 1 -16.28 10.88 -24.96
C MET A 1 -16.68 11.08 -23.50
N ILE A 2 -17.83 11.73 -23.23
CA ILE A 2 -18.36 12.05 -21.87
C ILE A 2 -18.41 10.86 -20.88
N PHE A 3 -18.65 9.64 -21.34
CA PHE A 3 -18.76 8.46 -20.46
C PHE A 3 -17.40 7.97 -19.90
N LEU A 4 -16.33 8.09 -20.70
CA LEU A 4 -14.97 7.73 -20.29
C LEU A 4 -14.42 8.73 -19.26
N ASP A 5 -14.73 10.00 -19.44
CA ASP A 5 -14.32 11.08 -18.53
C ASP A 5 -14.99 10.93 -17.15
N ASN A 6 -16.28 10.58 -17.10
CA ASN A 6 -16.99 10.30 -15.85
C ASN A 6 -16.41 9.08 -15.11
N LYS A 7 -16.07 8.00 -15.82
CA LYS A 7 -15.43 6.82 -15.23
C LYS A 7 -14.06 7.17 -14.63
N LYS A 8 -13.26 7.97 -15.34
CA LYS A 8 -11.95 8.44 -14.88
C LYS A 8 -12.05 9.30 -13.61
N ILE A 9 -13.02 10.22 -13.56
CA ILE A 9 -13.27 11.07 -12.38
C ILE A 9 -13.70 10.22 -11.18
N ARG A 10 -14.59 9.23 -11.37
CA ARG A 10 -15.05 8.37 -10.28
C ARG A 10 -13.91 7.54 -9.70
N LEU A 11 -13.11 6.92 -10.56
CA LEU A 11 -11.91 6.17 -10.14
C LEU A 11 -10.93 7.07 -9.39
N GLN A 12 -10.71 8.30 -9.85
CA GLN A 12 -9.83 9.26 -9.16
C GLN A 12 -10.35 9.62 -7.77
N ARG A 13 -11.67 9.80 -7.61
CA ARG A 13 -12.28 10.05 -6.28
C ARG A 13 -12.18 8.84 -5.36
N GLU A 14 -12.42 7.63 -5.86
CA GLU A 14 -12.27 6.40 -5.08
C GLU A 14 -10.81 6.22 -4.62
N ILE A 15 -9.84 6.47 -5.51
CA ILE A 15 -8.41 6.46 -5.17
C ILE A 15 -8.08 7.53 -4.13
N ASN A 16 -8.59 8.76 -4.28
CA ASN A 16 -8.37 9.83 -3.32
C ASN A 16 -8.98 9.51 -1.95
N HIS A 17 -10.19 8.94 -1.92
CA HIS A 17 -10.85 8.53 -0.69
C HIS A 17 -10.11 7.39 0.02
N LEU A 18 -9.71 6.35 -0.72
CA LEU A 18 -8.79 5.31 -0.22
C LEU A 18 -7.49 5.94 0.28
N ASN A 19 -6.99 6.95 -0.42
CA ASN A 19 -5.75 7.59 -0.05
C ASN A 19 -5.83 8.41 1.24
N GLU A 20 -6.97 9.04 1.51
CA GLU A 20 -7.29 9.72 2.77
C GLU A 20 -7.53 8.71 3.89
N THR A 21 -8.25 7.61 3.59
CA THR A 21 -8.60 6.58 4.57
C THR A 21 -7.38 5.78 5.03
N VAL A 22 -6.44 5.49 4.13
CA VAL A 22 -5.27 4.63 4.39
C VAL A 22 -4.00 5.45 4.71
N ASN A 23 -4.12 6.77 4.90
CA ASN A 23 -3.11 7.74 5.37
C ASN A 23 -1.61 7.38 5.17
N GLY A 24 -1.21 7.00 3.96
CA GLY A 24 0.17 6.72 3.57
C GLY A 24 0.35 5.39 2.82
N GLY A 25 -0.52 4.39 3.05
CA GLY A 25 -0.57 3.14 2.28
C GLY A 25 0.14 1.97 2.96
N ILE A 26 -0.14 0.75 2.50
CA ILE A 26 0.54 -0.48 2.96
C ILE A 26 1.11 -1.24 1.77
N VAL A 27 2.28 -1.85 1.95
CA VAL A 27 2.88 -2.76 0.98
C VAL A 27 3.10 -4.11 1.64
N PHE A 28 2.57 -5.17 1.03
CA PHE A 28 2.80 -6.55 1.44
C PHE A 28 3.87 -7.17 0.53
N ILE A 29 4.97 -7.66 1.11
CA ILE A 29 6.04 -8.34 0.38
C ILE A 29 6.10 -9.78 0.86
N THR A 30 5.56 -10.71 0.07
CA THR A 30 5.45 -12.13 0.42
C THR A 30 6.77 -12.89 0.24
N GLY A 31 7.64 -12.43 -0.68
CA GLY A 31 8.97 -12.98 -0.89
C GLY A 31 10.04 -12.44 0.08
N GLY A 32 11.28 -12.90 -0.11
CA GLY A 32 12.44 -12.38 0.61
C GLY A 32 12.89 -11.03 0.05
N ILE A 33 13.26 -10.11 0.93
CA ILE A 33 13.78 -8.77 0.59
C ILE A 33 15.11 -8.53 1.30
N GLN A 34 16.06 -7.97 0.56
CA GLN A 34 17.42 -7.71 1.04
C GLN A 34 17.50 -6.35 1.74
N PRO A 35 18.41 -6.19 2.73
CA PRO A 35 18.75 -4.89 3.28
C PRO A 35 19.13 -3.88 2.18
N GLY A 36 18.79 -2.62 2.40
CA GLY A 36 19.02 -1.53 1.44
C GLY A 36 17.97 -1.43 0.33
N THR A 37 17.06 -2.40 0.18
CA THR A 37 15.96 -2.29 -0.76
C THR A 37 15.07 -1.10 -0.40
N ALA A 38 14.84 -0.20 -1.35
CA ALA A 38 14.02 0.98 -1.15
C ALA A 38 12.56 0.69 -1.52
N ILE A 39 11.66 0.90 -0.55
CA ILE A 39 10.21 0.83 -0.73
C ILE A 39 9.69 2.27 -0.75
N ASN A 40 9.12 2.69 -1.88
CA ASN A 40 8.59 4.05 -2.06
C ASN A 40 7.08 3.99 -2.16
N VAL A 41 6.40 4.69 -1.27
CA VAL A 41 4.94 4.82 -1.28
C VAL A 41 4.61 6.31 -1.19
N ARG A 42 3.98 6.84 -2.25
CA ARG A 42 3.73 8.28 -2.44
C ARG A 42 5.00 9.12 -2.23
N ARG A 43 5.01 9.97 -1.20
CA ARG A 43 6.08 10.90 -0.83
C ARG A 43 6.99 10.34 0.27
N MET A 44 6.76 9.09 0.68
CA MET A 44 7.53 8.42 1.72
C MET A 44 8.43 7.36 1.11
N ARG A 45 9.64 7.27 1.67
CA ARG A 45 10.62 6.24 1.35
C ARG A 45 11.02 5.50 2.62
N TYR A 46 11.05 4.19 2.55
CA TYR A 46 11.62 3.31 3.55
C TYR A 46 12.75 2.50 2.93
N ASN A 47 13.87 2.37 3.65
CA ASN A 47 14.93 1.44 3.25
C ASN A 47 14.89 0.25 4.20
N VAL A 48 14.79 -0.95 3.66
CA VAL A 48 14.80 -2.19 4.46
C VAL A 48 16.11 -2.30 5.22
N LEU A 49 16.03 -2.48 6.54
CA LEU A 49 17.21 -2.46 7.41
C LEU A 49 17.81 -3.85 7.62
N THR A 50 16.98 -4.89 7.65
CA THR A 50 17.38 -6.27 7.90
C THR A 50 16.77 -7.20 6.87
N PRO A 51 17.41 -8.35 6.57
CA PRO A 51 16.83 -9.34 5.70
C PRO A 51 15.49 -9.80 6.28
N THR A 52 14.46 -9.83 5.44
CA THR A 52 13.11 -10.21 5.89
C THR A 52 12.36 -10.90 4.78
N THR A 53 11.35 -11.69 5.14
CA THR A 53 10.48 -12.44 4.24
C THR A 53 9.06 -12.31 4.77
N SER A 54 8.08 -12.20 3.87
CA SER A 54 6.66 -12.11 4.27
C SER A 54 6.39 -10.97 5.26
N MET A 55 6.83 -9.77 4.91
CA MET A 55 6.72 -8.55 5.73
C MET A 55 5.80 -7.52 5.08
N ALA A 56 4.95 -6.91 5.89
CA ALA A 56 4.14 -5.77 5.52
C ALA A 56 4.76 -4.48 6.05
N TYR A 57 4.65 -3.40 5.27
CA TYR A 57 5.13 -2.06 5.63
C TYR A 57 3.98 -1.07 5.51
N HIS A 58 3.51 -0.58 6.65
CA HIS A 58 2.49 0.45 6.76
C HIS A 58 3.15 1.83 6.85
N PHE A 59 2.86 2.67 5.85
CA PHE A 59 3.35 4.04 5.77
C PHE A 59 2.29 4.95 6.36
N SER A 60 2.67 5.73 7.37
CA SER A 60 1.78 6.69 8.02
C SER A 60 2.49 8.02 8.28
N GLN A 61 1.75 9.05 8.67
CA GLN A 61 2.35 10.33 9.10
C GLN A 61 3.32 10.17 10.28
N ASN A 62 3.14 9.14 11.11
CA ASN A 62 3.99 8.84 12.26
C ASN A 62 5.24 8.01 11.88
N GLY A 63 5.45 7.76 10.59
CA GLY A 63 6.55 6.94 10.07
C GLY A 63 6.08 5.60 9.54
N VAL A 64 7.05 4.70 9.35
CA VAL A 64 6.84 3.39 8.73
C VAL A 64 6.86 2.32 9.81
N GLN A 65 5.77 1.59 9.91
CA GLN A 65 5.62 0.44 10.78
C GLN A 65 5.76 -0.83 9.94
N SER A 66 6.40 -1.87 10.49
CA SER A 66 6.54 -3.16 9.83
C SER A 66 6.08 -4.29 10.74
N ALA A 67 5.32 -5.23 10.19
CA ALA A 67 4.89 -6.45 10.86
C ALA A 67 4.75 -7.59 9.85
N ALA A 68 4.70 -8.84 10.34
CA ALA A 68 4.49 -9.99 9.47
C ALA A 68 3.20 -9.82 8.64
N CYS A 69 3.22 -10.25 7.38
CA CYS A 69 2.09 -10.11 6.47
C CYS A 69 0.79 -10.66 7.08
N GLU A 70 0.87 -11.83 7.71
CA GLU A 70 -0.28 -12.49 8.37
C GLU A 70 -0.91 -11.63 9.47
N THR A 71 -0.12 -10.81 10.17
CA THR A 71 -0.63 -9.95 11.25
C THR A 71 -1.44 -8.78 10.72
N MET A 72 -1.09 -8.28 9.52
CA MET A 72 -1.71 -7.08 8.94
C MET A 72 -2.72 -7.39 7.83
N ILE A 73 -2.73 -8.60 7.26
CA ILE A 73 -3.54 -8.86 6.06
C ILE A 73 -5.04 -8.70 6.31
N ASP A 74 -5.52 -9.10 7.48
CA ASP A 74 -6.95 -9.08 7.81
C ASP A 74 -7.50 -7.65 7.90
N ASP A 75 -6.73 -6.72 8.48
CA ASP A 75 -7.10 -5.30 8.58
C ASP A 75 -7.25 -4.62 7.22
N TYR A 76 -6.48 -5.09 6.22
CA TYR A 76 -6.40 -4.49 4.90
C TYR A 76 -7.15 -5.27 3.81
N ARG A 77 -7.70 -6.45 4.14
CA ARG A 77 -8.40 -7.31 3.19
C ARG A 77 -9.56 -6.62 2.50
N LYS A 78 -10.25 -5.71 3.19
CA LYS A 78 -11.36 -4.89 2.65
C LYS A 78 -10.91 -3.84 1.64
N TYR A 79 -9.63 -3.47 1.64
CA TYR A 79 -9.02 -2.48 0.74
C TYR A 79 -8.23 -3.10 -0.41
N LEU A 80 -7.92 -4.41 -0.34
CA LEU A 80 -7.47 -5.18 -1.49
C LEU A 80 -8.61 -5.22 -2.50
N LEU A 81 -8.67 -4.19 -3.34
CA LEU A 81 -9.58 -4.11 -4.46
C LEU A 81 -9.49 -5.44 -5.20
N LYS A 82 -10.64 -6.08 -5.44
CA LYS A 82 -10.73 -7.13 -6.45
C LYS A 82 -10.30 -6.47 -7.77
N LEU A 83 -9.02 -6.61 -8.11
CA LEU A 83 -8.53 -6.19 -9.41
C LEU A 83 -9.36 -6.98 -10.43
N PRO A 84 -9.98 -6.33 -11.43
CA PRO A 84 -10.58 -7.07 -12.52
C PRO A 84 -9.49 -7.96 -13.14
N ALA A 85 -9.84 -9.22 -13.37
CA ALA A 85 -8.98 -10.21 -14.00
C ALA A 85 -8.52 -9.76 -15.40
#